data_AF-A0A3N9W9X5-F1
#
_entry.id   AF-A0A3N9W9X5-F1
#
_cell.length_a   1.000
_cell.length_b   1.000
_cell.length_c   1.000
_cell.angle_alpha   90.00
_cell.angle_beta   90.00
_cell.angle_gamma   90.00
#
_symmetry.space_group_name_H-M   'P 1'
#
loop_
_entity.id
_entity.type
_entity.pdbx_description
1 polymer ?
#
loop_
_entity_poly.entity_id
_entity_poly.type
_entity_poly.pdbx_seq_one_letter_code
_entity_poly.pdbx_strand_id
1 'polypeptide(L)'
;MTATTDTRIALLRTDPALSPLHRSLEVYYGDPERDARMDAFYSRFVSAGDLVFDIGSHVGDHIGSFRRLGARVVAVEPQPLCLRALRAIYADDDQVTLIDAACGGSPGRTRLHVNSANPTVSTASPDFVRAAKGAGGW
;
A
#
# COMPACT_ATOMS: atom_id res chain seq x y z
N MET A 1 8.94 -12.77 -1.26
CA MET A 1 9.75 -11.54 -1.22
C MET A 1 11.19 -11.91 -1.46
N THR A 2 11.95 -11.05 -2.14
CA THR A 2 13.39 -11.26 -2.35
C THR A 2 14.17 -10.63 -1.19
N ALA A 3 15.39 -11.09 -0.94
CA ALA A 3 16.28 -10.48 0.06
C ALA A 3 16.50 -8.97 -0.17
N THR A 4 16.42 -8.53 -1.44
CA THR A 4 16.47 -7.12 -1.83
C THR A 4 15.25 -6.34 -1.33
N THR A 5 14.04 -6.91 -1.44
CA THR A 5 12.80 -6.28 -0.94
C THR A 5 12.85 -6.10 0.57
N ASP A 6 13.29 -7.11 1.31
CA ASP A 6 13.38 -7.05 2.78
C ASP A 6 14.37 -5.97 3.24
N THR A 7 15.51 -5.86 2.54
CA THR A 7 16.50 -4.81 2.78
C THR A 7 15.92 -3.41 2.57
N ARG A 8 15.15 -3.22 1.49
CA ARG A 8 14.48 -1.94 1.19
C ARG A 8 13.47 -1.56 2.27
N ILE A 9 12.66 -2.52 2.72
CA ILE A 9 11.69 -2.30 3.80
C ILE A 9 12.41 -1.90 5.08
N ALA A 10 13.51 -2.58 5.44
CA ALA A 10 14.31 -2.25 6.63
C ALA A 10 14.89 -0.83 6.57
N LEU A 11 15.37 -0.39 5.39
CA LEU A 11 15.85 0.98 5.19
C LEU A 11 14.72 2.01 5.35
N LEU A 12 13.54 1.75 4.75
CA LEU A 12 12.39 2.66 4.85
C LEU A 12 11.87 2.84 6.28
N ARG A 13 11.94 1.78 7.10
CA ARG A 13 11.58 1.84 8.54
C ARG A 13 12.46 2.75 9.37
N THR A 14 13.64 3.10 8.87
CA THR A 14 14.58 3.99 9.57
C THR A 14 14.73 5.35 8.89
N ASP A 15 14.18 5.53 7.69
CA ASP A 15 14.19 6.81 6.97
C ASP A 15 13.30 7.85 7.70
N PRO A 16 13.87 8.95 8.23
CA PRO A 16 13.11 9.97 8.94
C PRO A 16 12.02 10.64 8.09
N ALA A 17 12.22 10.72 6.77
CA ALA A 17 11.25 11.31 5.85
C ALA A 17 10.00 10.42 5.65
N LEU A 18 10.07 9.16 6.08
CA LEU A 18 9.00 8.17 6.06
C LEU A 18 8.46 7.89 7.47
N SER A 19 8.82 8.68 8.48
CA SER A 19 8.39 8.48 9.87
C SER A 19 6.89 8.26 10.08
N PRO A 20 5.96 8.92 9.35
CA PRO A 20 4.54 8.61 9.48
C PRO A 20 4.20 7.15 9.12
N LEU A 21 4.96 6.53 8.23
CA LEU A 21 4.74 5.17 7.74
C LEU A 21 5.52 4.10 8.50
N HIS A 22 6.38 4.43 9.46
CA HIS A 22 7.19 3.45 10.19
C HIS A 22 6.32 2.36 10.83
N ARG A 23 5.27 2.78 11.56
CA ARG A 23 4.30 1.85 12.16
C ARG A 23 3.63 0.97 11.11
N SER A 24 3.22 1.54 9.98
CA SER A 24 2.63 0.77 8.89
C SER A 24 3.62 -0.27 8.36
N LEU A 25 4.85 0.11 8.09
CA LEU A 25 5.89 -0.80 7.61
C LEU A 25 6.21 -1.91 8.62
N GLU A 26 6.15 -1.64 9.92
CA GLU A 26 6.31 -2.64 10.99
C GLU A 26 5.13 -3.61 11.06
N VAL A 27 3.90 -3.09 10.99
CA VAL A 27 2.69 -3.90 11.10
C VAL A 27 2.48 -4.79 9.87
N TYR A 28 2.76 -4.28 8.68
CA TYR A 28 2.38 -4.94 7.44
C TYR A 28 3.47 -5.84 6.84
N TYR A 29 4.74 -5.73 7.30
CA TYR A 29 5.85 -6.53 6.80
C TYR A 29 6.65 -7.23 7.91
N GLY A 30 7.27 -8.36 7.59
CA GLY A 30 8.18 -9.07 8.50
C GLY A 30 7.52 -10.14 9.39
N ASP A 31 6.25 -10.47 9.14
CA ASP A 31 5.55 -11.61 9.74
C ASP A 31 5.28 -12.67 8.65
N PRO A 32 6.13 -13.71 8.54
CA PRO A 32 5.97 -14.77 7.54
C PRO A 32 4.67 -15.57 7.69
N GLU A 33 4.14 -15.69 8.90
CA GLU A 33 2.90 -16.42 9.15
C GLU A 33 1.71 -15.63 8.64
N ARG A 34 1.69 -14.31 8.88
CA ARG A 34 0.71 -13.40 8.28
C ARG A 34 0.77 -13.42 6.76
N ASP A 35 1.97 -13.37 6.19
CA ASP A 35 2.17 -13.48 4.74
C ASP A 35 1.59 -14.79 4.19
N ALA A 36 1.89 -15.93 4.82
CA ALA A 36 1.36 -17.22 4.39
C ALA A 36 -0.17 -17.31 4.50
N ARG A 37 -0.77 -16.74 5.55
CA ARG A 37 -2.24 -16.68 5.68
C ARG A 37 -2.87 -15.81 4.59
N MET A 38 -2.23 -14.69 4.24
CA MET A 38 -2.70 -13.81 3.16
C MET A 38 -2.61 -14.49 1.79
N ASP A 39 -1.48 -15.17 1.51
CA ASP A 39 -1.30 -15.95 0.28
C ASP A 39 -2.32 -17.08 0.18
N ALA A 40 -2.57 -17.81 1.28
CA ALA A 40 -3.58 -18.86 1.33
C ALA A 40 -5.00 -18.32 1.07
N PHE A 41 -5.33 -17.14 1.58
CA PHE A 41 -6.60 -16.49 1.30
C PHE A 41 -6.75 -16.13 -0.19
N TYR A 42 -5.75 -15.46 -0.76
CA TYR A 42 -5.82 -14.97 -2.15
C TYR A 42 -5.64 -16.04 -3.21
N SER A 43 -4.93 -17.15 -2.93
CA SER A 43 -4.75 -18.27 -3.88
C SER A 43 -6.06 -18.95 -4.31
N ARG A 44 -7.16 -18.69 -3.59
CA ARG A 44 -8.51 -19.13 -3.95
C ARG A 44 -9.12 -18.34 -5.12
N PHE A 45 -8.54 -17.19 -5.45
CA PHE A 45 -9.07 -16.21 -6.41
C PHE A 45 -8.04 -15.77 -7.45
N VAL A 46 -6.75 -15.90 -7.15
CA VAL A 46 -5.64 -15.41 -7.96
C VAL A 46 -4.74 -16.57 -8.36
N SER A 47 -4.51 -16.71 -9.65
CA SER A 47 -3.58 -17.65 -10.25
C SER A 47 -2.34 -16.94 -10.81
N ALA A 48 -1.26 -17.70 -11.03
CA ALA A 48 -0.08 -17.17 -11.68
C ALA A 48 -0.42 -16.60 -13.07
N GLY A 49 0.07 -15.39 -13.36
CA GLY A 49 -0.20 -14.68 -14.62
C GLY A 49 -1.46 -13.81 -14.61
N ASP A 50 -2.35 -13.92 -13.62
CA ASP A 50 -3.52 -13.06 -13.50
C ASP A 50 -3.13 -11.60 -13.31
N LEU A 51 -3.99 -10.68 -13.76
CA LEU A 51 -3.85 -9.26 -13.52
C LEU A 51 -4.71 -8.84 -12.32
N VAL A 52 -4.07 -8.32 -11.28
CA VAL A 52 -4.71 -7.83 -10.05
C VAL A 52 -4.63 -6.32 -9.98
N PHE A 53 -5.75 -5.66 -9.68
CA PHE A 53 -5.80 -4.24 -9.37
C PHE A 53 -5.85 -4.06 -7.85
N ASP A 54 -4.84 -3.42 -7.27
CA ASP A 54 -4.76 -3.11 -5.84
C ASP A 54 -5.11 -1.64 -5.61
N ILE A 55 -6.32 -1.36 -5.15
CA ILE A 55 -6.87 0.00 -5.04
C ILE A 55 -6.73 0.52 -3.60
N GLY A 56 -5.98 1.60 -3.43
CA GLY A 56 -5.60 2.08 -2.09
C GLY A 56 -4.48 1.21 -1.50
N SER A 57 -3.43 0.99 -2.29
CA SER A 57 -2.36 0.03 -2.00
C SER A 57 -1.56 0.34 -0.72
N HIS A 58 -1.63 1.58 -0.22
CA HIS A 58 -0.94 2.01 1.00
C HIS A 58 0.56 1.67 0.94
N VAL A 59 1.11 0.94 1.91
CA VAL A 59 2.54 0.53 1.89
C VAL A 59 2.81 -0.71 1.03
N GLY A 60 1.77 -1.40 0.54
CA GLY A 60 1.88 -2.41 -0.52
C GLY A 60 2.00 -3.87 -0.07
N ASP A 61 1.66 -4.26 1.16
CA ASP A 61 1.82 -5.67 1.59
C ASP A 61 1.00 -6.65 0.75
N HIS A 62 -0.18 -6.22 0.29
CA HIS A 62 -1.01 -6.99 -0.65
C HIS A 62 -0.31 -7.23 -2.00
N ILE A 63 0.43 -6.24 -2.54
CA ILE A 63 1.28 -6.45 -3.72
C ILE A 63 2.26 -7.60 -3.47
N GLY A 64 2.89 -7.63 -2.29
CA GLY A 64 3.79 -8.71 -1.87
C GLY A 64 3.15 -10.09 -1.98
N SER A 65 1.90 -10.23 -1.53
CA SER A 65 1.13 -11.47 -1.63
C SER A 65 0.84 -11.86 -3.07
N PHE A 66 0.26 -10.95 -3.87
CA PHE A 66 -0.08 -11.24 -5.26
C PHE A 66 1.15 -11.60 -6.10
N ARG A 67 2.29 -10.95 -5.83
CA ARG A 67 3.56 -11.28 -6.49
C ARG A 67 4.10 -12.64 -6.09
N ARG A 68 3.97 -13.07 -4.83
CA ARG A 68 4.32 -14.45 -4.40
C ARG A 68 3.43 -15.50 -5.07
N LEU A 69 2.18 -15.16 -5.39
CA LEU A 69 1.26 -16.00 -6.17
C LEU A 69 1.53 -15.95 -7.69
N GLY A 70 2.49 -15.15 -8.16
CA GLY A 70 2.87 -15.03 -9.57
C GLY A 70 1.97 -14.13 -10.41
N ALA A 71 1.09 -13.34 -9.79
CA ALA A 71 0.21 -12.41 -10.49
C ALA A 71 0.91 -11.11 -10.88
N ARG A 72 0.40 -10.42 -11.89
CA ARG A 72 0.78 -9.05 -12.27
C ARG A 72 -0.08 -8.07 -11.48
N VAL A 73 0.50 -6.97 -11.03
CA VAL A 73 -0.20 -6.02 -10.16
C VAL A 73 -0.20 -4.62 -10.75
N VAL A 74 -1.38 -3.99 -10.77
CA VAL A 74 -1.56 -2.56 -10.99
C VAL A 74 -2.03 -1.96 -9.67
N ALA A 75 -1.13 -1.29 -8.96
CA ALA A 75 -1.41 -0.68 -7.68
C ALA A 75 -1.72 0.80 -7.84
N VAL A 76 -2.84 1.24 -7.28
CA VAL A 76 -3.33 2.62 -7.32
C VAL A 76 -3.23 3.18 -5.91
N GLU A 77 -2.47 4.25 -5.73
CA GLU A 77 -2.29 4.89 -4.43
C GLU A 77 -2.13 6.41 -4.59
N PRO A 78 -3.02 7.23 -4.01
CA PRO A 78 -2.94 8.69 -4.14
C PRO A 78 -2.02 9.38 -3.12
N GLN A 79 -1.61 8.71 -2.03
CA GLN A 79 -0.84 9.34 -0.96
C GLN A 79 0.67 9.37 -1.31
N PRO A 80 1.32 10.55 -1.35
CA PRO A 80 2.71 10.68 -1.82
C PRO A 80 3.74 9.88 -1.02
N LEU A 81 3.60 9.78 0.31
CA LEU A 81 4.53 8.99 1.13
C LEU A 81 4.38 7.49 0.88
N CYS A 82 3.14 7.01 0.71
CA CYS A 82 2.85 5.62 0.38
C CYS A 82 3.44 5.26 -0.99
N LEU A 83 3.22 6.10 -2.00
CA LEU A 83 3.86 5.94 -3.32
C LEU A 83 5.38 5.93 -3.27
N ARG A 84 6.00 6.76 -2.41
CA ARG A 84 7.45 6.74 -2.23
C ARG A 84 7.92 5.41 -1.65
N ALA A 85 7.21 4.86 -0.68
CA ALA A 85 7.50 3.52 -0.15
C ALA A 85 7.30 2.44 -1.23
N LEU A 86 6.17 2.44 -1.94
CA LEU A 86 5.86 1.49 -3.02
C LEU A 86 6.95 1.49 -4.10
N ARG A 87 7.34 2.67 -4.60
CA ARG A 87 8.41 2.82 -5.59
C ARG A 87 9.74 2.25 -5.12
N ALA A 88 10.05 2.39 -3.84
CA ALA A 88 11.28 1.83 -3.27
C ALA A 88 11.19 0.31 -3.09
N ILE A 89 10.10 -0.21 -2.52
CA ILE A 89 9.91 -1.64 -2.22
C ILE A 89 9.89 -2.48 -3.51
N TYR A 90 9.17 -2.00 -4.54
CA TYR A 90 8.90 -2.73 -5.79
C TYR A 90 9.72 -2.23 -7.00
N ALA A 91 10.82 -1.50 -6.76
CA ALA A 91 11.59 -0.82 -7.81
C ALA A 91 12.05 -1.70 -8.98
N ASP A 92 12.34 -2.99 -8.73
CA ASP A 92 12.87 -3.91 -9.75
C ASP A 92 11.85 -4.99 -10.18
N ASP A 93 10.58 -4.85 -9.81
CA ASP A 93 9.55 -5.81 -10.19
C ASP A 93 8.76 -5.29 -11.40
N ASP A 94 9.14 -5.74 -12.59
CA ASP A 94 8.53 -5.32 -13.86
C ASP A 94 7.07 -5.78 -14.02
N GLN A 95 6.59 -6.66 -13.14
CA GLN A 95 5.20 -7.07 -13.08
C GLN A 95 4.36 -6.21 -12.11
N VAL A 96 4.94 -5.18 -11.51
CA VAL A 96 4.25 -4.21 -10.66
C VAL A 96 4.20 -2.85 -11.36
N THR A 97 3.00 -2.38 -11.66
CA THR A 97 2.75 -1.03 -12.18
C THR A 97 2.15 -0.17 -11.08
N LEU A 98 2.74 0.99 -10.81
CA LEU A 98 2.27 1.95 -9.81
C LEU A 98 1.56 3.13 -10.48
N ILE A 99 0.34 3.43 -10.04
CA ILE A 99 -0.46 4.55 -10.51
C ILE A 99 -0.66 5.54 -9.36
N ASP A 100 -0.15 6.76 -9.57
CA ASP A 100 -0.30 7.90 -8.68
C ASP A 100 -1.66 8.58 -8.95
N ALA A 101 -2.73 8.01 -8.38
CA ALA A 101 -4.09 8.51 -8.55
C ALA A 101 -5.03 8.03 -7.44
N ALA A 102 -6.16 8.72 -7.28
CA ALA A 102 -7.32 8.18 -6.59
C ALA A 102 -8.24 7.50 -7.62
N CYS A 103 -8.80 6.34 -7.26
CA CYS A 103 -9.75 5.63 -8.11
C CYS A 103 -11.18 6.20 -7.91
N GLY A 104 -11.89 6.47 -9.00
CA GLY A 104 -13.25 7.02 -8.98
C GLY A 104 -14.01 6.74 -10.28
N GLY A 105 -15.31 7.05 -10.31
CA GLY A 105 -16.19 6.70 -11.44
C GLY A 105 -15.96 7.48 -12.74
N SER A 106 -15.18 8.57 -12.69
CA SER A 106 -14.83 9.37 -13.87
C SER A 106 -13.45 10.02 -13.70
N PRO A 107 -12.70 10.27 -14.78
CA PRO A 107 -11.48 11.05 -14.72
C PRO A 107 -11.72 12.46 -14.16
N GLY A 108 -10.78 12.96 -13.37
CA GLY A 108 -10.88 14.28 -12.78
C GLY A 108 -9.84 14.51 -11.69
N ARG A 109 -9.99 15.61 -10.95
CA ARG A 109 -9.16 15.93 -9.79
C ARG A 109 -10.03 15.94 -8.55
N THR A 110 -9.49 15.38 -7.47
CA THR A 110 -10.11 15.45 -6.15
C THR A 110 -9.10 15.92 -5.12
N ARG A 111 -9.58 16.39 -3.97
CA ARG A 111 -8.74 16.75 -2.84
C ARG A 111 -8.59 15.53 -1.93
N LEU A 112 -7.35 15.11 -1.70
CA LEU A 112 -7.03 14.14 -0.66
C LEU A 112 -6.76 14.89 0.65
N HIS A 113 -7.52 14.55 1.69
CA HIS A 113 -7.29 14.98 3.06
C HIS A 113 -6.34 13.99 3.72
N VAL A 114 -5.08 14.37 3.86
CA VAL A 114 -4.03 13.51 4.42
C VAL A 114 -4.01 13.65 5.94
N ASN A 115 -4.16 12.52 6.64
CA ASN A 115 -3.92 12.46 8.08
C ASN A 115 -2.47 12.04 8.33
N SER A 116 -1.57 13.01 8.47
CA SER A 116 -0.15 12.72 8.69
C SER A 116 0.13 12.07 10.05
N ALA A 117 -0.77 12.18 11.03
CA ALA A 117 -0.65 11.54 12.34
C ALA A 117 -1.12 10.08 12.31
N ASN A 118 -2.01 9.73 11.37
CA ASN A 118 -2.50 8.38 11.15
C ASN A 118 -2.67 8.12 9.64
N PRO A 119 -1.59 7.80 8.91
CA PRO A 119 -1.58 7.75 7.45
C PRO A 119 -2.58 6.77 6.84
N THR A 120 -2.98 5.75 7.59
CA THR A 120 -3.98 4.75 7.18
C THR A 120 -5.38 5.34 6.98
N VAL A 121 -5.65 6.56 7.47
CA VAL A 121 -7.00 7.15 7.50
C VAL A 121 -7.14 8.35 6.54
N SER A 122 -6.23 8.56 5.60
CA SER A 122 -6.39 9.60 4.57
C SER A 122 -7.67 9.39 3.74
N THR A 123 -8.36 10.47 3.36
CA THR A 123 -9.66 10.37 2.68
C THR A 123 -9.88 11.44 1.62
N ALA A 124 -10.60 11.11 0.54
CA ALA A 124 -11.12 12.09 -0.41
C ALA A 124 -12.51 12.62 -0.01
N SER A 125 -13.11 12.11 1.07
CA SER A 125 -14.45 12.47 1.52
C SER A 125 -14.40 13.59 2.57
N PRO A 126 -14.85 14.82 2.25
CA PRO A 126 -14.94 15.88 3.24
C PRO A 126 -16.00 15.57 4.31
N ASP A 127 -16.97 14.71 4.00
CA ASP A 127 -18.03 14.28 4.92
C ASP A 127 -17.46 13.37 6.00
N PHE A 128 -16.55 12.47 5.61
CA PHE A 128 -15.79 11.65 6.56
C PHE A 128 -14.98 12.54 7.51
N VAL A 129 -14.26 13.55 6.98
CA VAL A 129 -13.49 14.50 7.80
C VAL A 129 -14.38 15.20 8.85
N ARG A 130 -15.59 15.59 8.46
CA ARG A 130 -16.53 16.24 9.39
C ARG A 130 -17.05 15.28 10.45
N ALA A 131 -17.37 14.04 10.07
CA ALA A 131 -17.86 13.00 10.98
C ALA A 131 -16.79 12.53 11.97
N ALA A 132 -15.53 12.45 11.54
CA ALA A 132 -14.42 12.00 12.36
C ALA A 132 -13.88 13.07 13.32
N LYS A 133 -14.36 14.32 13.22
CA LYS A 133 -13.90 15.44 14.06
C LYS A 133 -14.11 15.12 15.55
N GLY A 134 -13.02 15.03 16.30
CA GLY A 134 -13.02 14.73 17.74
C GLY A 134 -13.00 13.24 18.09
N ALA A 135 -12.97 12.35 17.10
CA ALA A 135 -12.75 10.93 17.32
C ALA A 135 -11.25 10.64 17.56
N GLY A 136 -10.95 9.63 18.37
CA GLY A 136 -9.57 9.17 18.55
C GLY A 136 -8.99 8.66 17.22
N GLY A 137 -7.85 9.22 16.79
CA GLY A 137 -7.18 8.83 15.56
C GLY A 137 -7.49 9.71 14.32
N TRP A 138 -8.28 10.77 14.49
CA TRP A 138 -8.51 11.83 13.49
C TRP A 138 -8.16 13.22 14.02
#